data_AF-A0ABD0P9U4-F1
#
_entry.id   AF-A0ABD0P9U4-F1
#
_cell.length_a   1.000
_cell.length_b   1.000
_cell.length_c   1.000
_cell.angle_alpha   90.00
_cell.angle_beta   90.00
_cell.angle_gamma   90.00
#
_symmetry.space_group_name_H-M   'P 1'
#
loop_
_entity.id
_entity.type
_entity.pdbx_description
1 polymer ?
#
loop_
_entity_poly.entity_id
_entity_poly.type
_entity_poly.pdbx_seq_one_letter_code
_entity_poly.pdbx_strand_id
1 'polypeptide(L)'
;TTTAHAVLNGLQYYHHDWAHAAAFVTVPPLRLDPNTPNYLLSLLGNDTLNVVTSDHRPFTTKQKAMGKDDFTKIPHGVPGVQDRMSVIWERGVVCFS
;
A
#
# COMPACT_ATOMS: atom_id res chain seq x y z
N THR A 1 -9.72 4.09 4.03
CA THR A 1 -8.30 4.06 3.61
C THR A 1 -7.95 2.65 3.16
N THR A 2 -6.89 2.41 2.36
CA THR A 2 -6.50 1.04 2.00
C THR A 2 -5.40 0.50 2.90
N THR A 3 -5.31 -0.83 3.07
CA THR A 3 -4.25 -1.48 3.88
C THR A 3 -2.88 -0.98 3.46
N ALA A 4 -2.60 -0.93 2.15
CA ALA A 4 -1.32 -0.47 1.61
C ALA A 4 -0.95 0.94 2.08
N HIS A 5 -1.90 1.88 2.18
CA HIS A 5 -1.61 3.24 2.67
C HIS A 5 -1.36 3.29 4.18
N ALA A 6 -2.03 2.44 4.94
CA ALA A 6 -1.87 2.37 6.39
C ALA A 6 -0.56 1.70 6.80
N VAL A 7 0.13 0.99 5.89
CA VAL A 7 1.35 0.25 6.23
C VAL A 7 2.57 0.41 5.32
N LEU A 8 2.42 0.95 4.13
CA LEU A 8 3.53 1.13 3.20
C LEU A 8 3.76 2.61 2.94
N ASN A 9 5.00 2.95 2.63
CA ASN A 9 5.41 4.28 2.21
C ASN A 9 5.78 4.27 0.71
N GLY A 10 5.83 5.47 0.13
CA GLY A 10 6.16 5.69 -1.28
C GLY A 10 7.61 5.41 -1.65
N LEU A 11 8.48 5.09 -0.68
CA LEU A 11 9.87 4.74 -0.97
C LEU A 11 9.98 3.48 -1.84
N GLN A 12 8.95 2.63 -1.82
CA GLN A 12 8.87 1.45 -2.68
C GLN A 12 8.95 1.80 -4.19
N TYR A 13 8.53 3.01 -4.58
CA TYR A 13 8.62 3.48 -5.97
C TYR A 13 10.05 3.74 -6.44
N TYR A 14 10.98 3.96 -5.51
CA TYR A 14 12.39 4.28 -5.81
C TYR A 14 13.32 3.07 -5.69
N HIS A 15 12.75 1.87 -5.62
CA HIS A 15 13.54 0.65 -5.57
C HIS A 15 14.31 0.43 -6.88
N HIS A 16 15.54 -0.08 -6.79
CA HIS A 16 16.41 -0.31 -7.96
C HIS A 16 15.83 -1.34 -8.95
N ASP A 17 15.04 -2.30 -8.44
CA ASP A 17 14.27 -3.22 -9.27
C ASP A 17 12.93 -2.60 -9.69
N TRP A 18 12.76 -2.41 -11.00
CA TRP A 18 11.54 -1.89 -11.60
C TRP A 18 10.33 -2.80 -11.33
N ALA A 19 10.50 -4.12 -11.31
CA ALA A 19 9.39 -5.05 -11.07
C ALA A 19 8.84 -4.87 -9.66
N HIS A 20 9.73 -4.65 -8.69
CA HIS A 20 9.37 -4.29 -7.31
C HIS A 20 8.63 -2.96 -7.28
N ALA A 21 9.20 -1.89 -7.85
CA ALA A 21 8.57 -0.57 -7.84
C ALA A 21 7.17 -0.57 -8.50
N ALA A 22 7.04 -1.25 -9.64
CA ALA A 22 5.77 -1.40 -10.36
C ALA A 22 4.72 -2.16 -9.52
N ALA A 23 5.14 -3.12 -8.68
CA ALA A 23 4.23 -3.89 -7.84
C ALA A 23 3.41 -3.00 -6.88
N PHE A 24 3.99 -1.89 -6.40
CA PHE A 24 3.34 -0.96 -5.45
C PHE A 24 2.56 0.18 -6.12
N VAL A 25 2.52 0.25 -7.45
CA VAL A 25 1.77 1.27 -8.19
C VAL A 25 0.26 1.09 -7.95
N THR A 26 -0.35 2.11 -7.34
CA THR A 26 -1.77 2.19 -6.99
C THR A 26 -2.24 3.64 -6.95
N VAL A 27 -3.55 3.85 -6.90
CA VAL A 27 -4.16 5.18 -6.84
C VAL A 27 -5.17 5.24 -5.69
N PRO A 28 -5.11 6.25 -4.80
CA PRO A 28 -4.05 7.27 -4.68
C PRO A 28 -2.65 6.65 -4.45
N PRO A 29 -1.53 7.34 -4.79
CA PRO A 29 -0.20 6.79 -4.62
C PRO A 29 0.23 6.77 -3.14
N LEU A 30 1.10 5.82 -2.79
CA LEU A 30 1.73 5.76 -1.48
C LEU A 30 2.55 7.04 -1.22
N ARG A 31 2.39 7.62 -0.03
CA ARG A 31 3.04 8.87 0.34
C ARG A 31 4.50 8.63 0.73
N LEU A 32 5.38 9.53 0.31
CA LEU A 32 6.81 9.48 0.66
C LEU A 32 7.08 9.71 2.15
N ASP A 33 6.20 10.46 2.81
CA ASP A 33 6.32 10.72 4.24
C ASP A 33 6.16 9.41 5.03
N PRO A 34 7.23 8.96 5.73
CA PRO A 34 7.21 7.72 6.50
C PRO A 34 6.26 7.76 7.70
N ASN A 35 5.78 8.94 8.10
CA ASN A 35 4.80 9.08 9.19
C ASN A 35 3.35 8.87 8.75
N THR A 36 3.07 8.94 7.44
CA THR A 36 1.72 8.76 6.88
C THR A 36 1.04 7.47 7.37
N PRO A 37 1.71 6.29 7.35
CA PRO A 37 1.11 5.03 7.82
C PRO A 37 0.68 5.10 9.29
N ASN A 38 1.55 5.60 10.18
CA ASN A 38 1.28 5.72 11.61
C ASN A 38 0.14 6.71 11.89
N TYR A 39 0.10 7.82 11.15
CA TYR A 39 -0.98 8.79 11.26
C TYR A 39 -2.33 8.19 10.84
N LEU A 40 -2.36 7.44 9.72
CA LEU A 40 -3.58 6.77 9.26
C LEU A 40 -4.06 5.67 10.22
N LEU A 41 -3.14 4.95 10.86
CA LEU A 41 -3.46 3.98 11.92
C LEU A 41 -4.00 4.67 13.18
N SER A 42 -3.43 5.82 13.56
CA SER A 42 -3.93 6.60 14.69
C SER A 42 -5.35 7.13 14.44
N LEU A 43 -5.64 7.56 13.21
CA LEU A 43 -7.00 7.95 12.79
C LEU A 43 -7.99 6.78 12.77
N LEU A 44 -7.52 5.56 12.49
CA LEU A 44 -8.32 4.33 12.58
C LEU A 44 -8.64 4.00 14.06
N GLY A 45 -7.67 4.16 14.96
CA GLY A 45 -7.89 3.99 16.40
C GLY A 45 -8.77 5.08 17.04
N ASN A 46 -8.79 6.29 16.46
CA ASN A 46 -9.59 7.43 16.91
C ASN A 46 -10.96 7.54 16.20
N ASP A 47 -11.42 6.46 15.56
CA ASP A 47 -12.71 6.33 14.84
C ASP A 47 -12.98 7.42 13.77
N THR A 48 -11.94 8.15 13.37
CA THR A 48 -11.98 9.16 12.30
C THR A 48 -11.91 8.50 10.92
N LEU A 49 -11.30 7.31 10.84
CA LEU A 49 -11.30 6.43 9.68
C LEU A 49 -12.02 5.13 10.05
N ASN A 50 -13.26 4.93 9.61
CA ASN A 50 -14.05 3.77 10.06
C ASN A 50 -13.78 2.48 9.26
N VAL A 51 -13.20 2.57 8.05
CA VAL A 51 -13.02 1.39 7.17
C VAL A 51 -11.64 1.37 6.51
N VAL A 52 -10.93 0.25 6.73
CA VAL A 52 -9.75 -0.15 5.95
C VAL A 52 -10.16 -1.22 4.93
N THR A 53 -10.04 -0.90 3.64
CA THR A 53 -10.29 -1.83 2.54
C THR A 53 -8.97 -2.35 1.97
N SER A 54 -8.95 -3.55 1.37
CA SER A 54 -7.72 -4.09 0.77
C SER A 54 -7.44 -3.57 -0.64
N ASP A 55 -8.46 -3.00 -1.32
CA ASP A 55 -8.47 -2.69 -2.76
C ASP A 55 -7.74 -3.75 -3.61
N HIS A 56 -8.10 -5.01 -3.35
CA HIS A 56 -7.40 -6.19 -3.86
C HIS A 56 -7.59 -6.34 -5.38
N ARG A 57 -6.60 -5.85 -6.13
CA ARG A 57 -6.49 -6.02 -7.59
C ARG A 57 -5.07 -6.45 -7.96
N PRO A 58 -4.67 -7.70 -7.68
CA PRO A 58 -3.34 -8.17 -7.99
C PRO A 58 -3.15 -8.30 -9.51
N PHE A 59 -2.15 -7.61 -10.04
CA PHE A 59 -1.65 -7.81 -11.40
C PHE A 59 -0.32 -8.53 -11.33
N THR A 60 -0.11 -9.49 -12.24
CA THR A 60 1.18 -10.17 -12.38
C THR A 60 2.24 -9.19 -12.89
N THR A 61 3.52 -9.46 -12.61
CA THR A 61 4.64 -8.66 -13.12
C THR A 61 4.60 -8.54 -14.65
N LYS A 62 4.16 -9.57 -15.36
CA LYS A 62 3.99 -9.56 -16.81
C LYS A 62 2.91 -8.57 -17.27
N GLN A 63 1.79 -8.49 -16.56
CA GLN A 63 0.75 -7.48 -16.83
C GLN A 63 1.23 -6.08 -16.48
N LYS A 64 2.02 -5.94 -15.41
CA LYS A 64 2.62 -4.65 -15.05
C LYS A 64 3.66 -4.18 -16.06
N ALA A 65 4.39 -5.11 -16.70
CA ALA A 65 5.41 -4.83 -17.71
C ALA A 65 4.88 -4.08 -18.94
N MET A 66 3.57 -4.02 -19.15
CA MET A 66 2.95 -3.17 -20.17
C MET A 66 3.30 -1.68 -20.03
N GLY A 67 3.63 -1.23 -18.81
CA GLY A 67 4.05 0.14 -18.53
C GLY A 67 5.54 0.29 -18.20
N LYS A 68 6.40 -0.64 -18.65
CA LYS A 68 7.85 -0.55 -18.38
C LYS A 68 8.49 0.71 -18.94
N ASP A 69 8.05 1.12 -20.13
CA ASP A 69 8.55 2.32 -20.82
C ASP A 69 7.62 3.54 -20.63
N ASP A 70 6.48 3.37 -19.96
CA ASP A 70 5.48 4.41 -19.71
C ASP A 70 4.68 4.07 -18.44
N PHE A 71 4.96 4.79 -17.35
CA PHE A 71 4.36 4.52 -16.05
C PHE A 71 2.82 4.66 -16.06
N THR A 72 2.26 5.46 -16.97
CA THR A 72 0.81 5.69 -17.07
C THR A 72 0.05 4.45 -17.55
N LYS A 73 0.78 3.50 -18.18
CA LYS A 73 0.23 2.23 -18.68
C LYS A 73 0.38 1.08 -17.68
N ILE A 74 0.98 1.32 -16.52
CA ILE A 74 1.08 0.29 -15.48
C ILE A 74 -0.32 0.10 -14.88
N PRO A 75 -0.90 -1.11 -14.93
CA PRO A 75 -2.18 -1.37 -14.29
C PRO A 75 -2.08 -1.16 -12.76
N HIS A 76 -2.98 -0.32 -12.25
CA HIS A 76 -3.02 0.08 -10.84
C HIS A 76 -3.68 -0.99 -9.98
N GLY A 77 -2.96 -1.48 -8.98
CA GLY A 77 -3.49 -2.47 -8.05
C GLY A 77 -2.40 -3.19 -7.28
N VAL A 78 -2.65 -3.44 -6.00
CA VAL A 78 -1.72 -4.10 -5.07
C VAL A 78 -2.44 -5.31 -4.47
N PRO A 79 -1.75 -6.44 -4.27
CA PRO A 79 -2.26 -7.49 -3.39
C PRO A 79 -2.38 -6.94 -1.96
N GLY A 80 -3.43 -7.33 -1.23
CA GLY A 80 -3.67 -6.83 0.13
C GLY A 80 -4.83 -7.48 0.88
N VAL A 81 -5.45 -8.53 0.34
CA VAL A 81 -6.61 -9.20 0.98
C VAL A 81 -6.17 -10.16 2.10
N GLN A 82 -5.05 -10.85 1.94
CA GLN A 82 -4.56 -11.83 2.92
C GLN A 82 -3.81 -11.18 4.09
N ASP A 83 -3.07 -10.09 3.86
CA ASP A 83 -2.25 -9.46 4.90
C ASP A 83 -3.02 -8.51 5.83
N ARG A 84 -4.28 -8.20 5.52
CA ARG A 84 -5.05 -7.15 6.22
C ARG A 84 -5.16 -7.40 7.74
N MET A 85 -5.51 -8.62 8.16
CA MET A 85 -5.76 -8.88 9.59
C MET A 85 -4.47 -8.94 10.41
N SER A 86 -3.44 -9.62 9.90
CA SER A 86 -2.16 -9.75 10.62
C SER A 86 -1.45 -8.41 10.74
N VAL A 87 -1.46 -7.60 9.68
CA VAL A 87 -0.74 -6.32 9.64
C VAL A 87 -1.40 -5.26 10.54
N ILE A 88 -2.73 -5.21 10.59
CA ILE A 88 -3.44 -4.32 11.52
C ILE A 88 -3.18 -4.74 12.97
N TRP A 89 -3.18 -6.05 13.25
CA TRP A 89 -2.87 -6.55 14.59
C TRP A 89 -1.45 -6.19 15.03
N GLU A 90 -0.45 -6.43 14.19
CA GLU A 90 0.95 -6.15 14.51
C GLU A 90 1.22 -4.65 14.70
N ARG A 91 0.67 -3.79 13.84
CA ARG A 91 0.96 -2.35 13.92
C ARG A 91 0.00 -1.53 14.78
N GLY A 92 -1.22 -2.00 14.96
CA GLY A 92 -2.23 -1.32 15.78
C GLY A 92 -2.28 -1.83 17.21
N VAL A 93 -2.02 -3.13 17.46
CA VAL A 93 -2.21 -3.74 18.79
C VAL A 93 -0.87 -4.03 19.48
N VAL A 94 0.13 -4.56 18.76
CA VAL A 94 1.43 -4.92 19.37
C VAL A 94 2.31 -3.69 19.57
N CYS A 95 2.32 -2.73 18.65
CA CYS A 95 3.19 -1.55 18.75
C CYS A 95 2.70 -0.49 19.76
N PHE A 96 1.46 -0.59 20.24
CA PHE A 96 0.87 0.32 21.24
C PHE A 96 0.74 -0.31 22.64
N SER A 97 1.33 -1.49 22.88
CA SER A 97 1.40 -2.12 24.21
C SER A 97 2.74 -1.91 24.91
#